data_AF-A0A0F9U8D6-F1
#
_entry.id   AF-A0A0F9U8D6-F1
#
_cell.length_a   1.000
_cell.length_b   1.000
_cell.length_c   1.000
_cell.angle_alpha   90.00
_cell.angle_beta   90.00
_cell.angle_gamma   90.00
#
_symmetry.space_group_name_H-M   'P 1'
#
loop_
_entity.id
_entity.type
_entity.pdbx_description
1 polymer ?
#
loop_
_entity_poly.entity_id
_entity_poly.type
_entity_poly.pdbx_seq_one_letter_code
_entity_poly.pdbx_strand_id
1 'polypeptide(L)'
;MIQHIRYISKLQEQIYRACHHEHKGMSVEEASDVYAIPEPTIERILAEVEDIAPQLFPILSASDWGLWQGWLRGDTVKALTLRGSCSERTVSRRIADVKKQLNYARTPTRVRSLNSLEPYACDRILAFREDGE
;
A
#
# COMPACT_ATOMS: atom_id res chain seq x y z
N MET A 1 -3.63 -26.64 17.97
CA MET A 1 -4.44 -25.93 16.96
C MET A 1 -3.59 -25.80 15.71
N ILE A 2 -3.90 -26.57 14.67
CA ILE A 2 -3.23 -26.41 13.37
C ILE A 2 -3.76 -25.11 12.80
N GLN A 3 -2.95 -24.06 12.78
CA GLN A 3 -3.29 -22.84 12.05
C GLN A 3 -3.33 -23.23 10.58
N HIS A 4 -4.53 -23.29 10.00
CA HIS A 4 -4.68 -23.44 8.55
C HIS A 4 -3.97 -22.27 7.90
N ILE A 5 -2.82 -22.52 7.27
CA ILE A 5 -2.14 -21.55 6.42
C ILE A 5 -3.11 -21.27 5.28
N ARG A 6 -3.77 -20.11 5.33
CA ARG A 6 -4.65 -19.68 4.24
C ARG A 6 -3.76 -19.22 3.09
N TYR A 7 -3.95 -19.82 1.94
CA TYR A 7 -3.11 -19.62 0.76
C TYR A 7 -3.71 -18.52 -0.13
N ILE A 8 -2.88 -17.56 -0.54
CA ILE A 8 -3.24 -16.56 -1.56
C ILE A 8 -3.03 -17.22 -2.92
N SER A 9 -4.10 -17.30 -3.71
CA SER A 9 -4.02 -17.82 -5.08
C SER A 9 -3.23 -16.90 -6.00
N LYS A 10 -2.73 -17.43 -7.13
CA LYS A 10 -1.99 -16.64 -8.12
C LYS A 10 -2.79 -15.45 -8.66
N LEU A 11 -4.09 -15.63 -8.87
CA LEU A 11 -4.97 -14.55 -9.31
C LEU A 11 -5.11 -13.47 -8.23
N GLN A 12 -5.36 -13.88 -6.98
CA GLN A 12 -5.43 -12.96 -5.84
C GLN A 12 -4.13 -12.15 -5.69
N GLU A 13 -2.96 -12.79 -5.81
CA GLU A 13 -1.67 -12.12 -5.79
C GLU A 13 -1.53 -11.12 -6.95
N GLN A 14 -1.91 -11.50 -8.18
CA GLN A 14 -1.83 -10.63 -9.35
C GLN A 14 -2.72 -9.39 -9.20
N ILE A 15 -3.94 -9.56 -8.70
CA ILE A 15 -4.87 -8.46 -8.44
C ILE A 15 -4.34 -7.57 -7.31
N TYR A 16 -3.88 -8.16 -6.21
CA TYR A 16 -3.23 -7.41 -5.13
C TYR A 16 -2.05 -6.59 -5.65
N ARG A 17 -1.12 -7.19 -6.40
CA ARG A 17 0.04 -6.47 -6.94
C ARG A 17 -0.34 -5.42 -7.98
N ALA A 18 -1.46 -5.58 -8.69
CA ALA A 18 -1.95 -4.53 -9.58
C ALA A 18 -2.38 -3.30 -8.77
N CYS A 19 -3.16 -3.49 -7.71
CA CYS A 19 -3.70 -2.38 -6.94
C CYS A 19 -2.72 -1.81 -5.90
N HIS A 20 -1.77 -2.60 -5.39
CA HIS A 20 -0.87 -2.16 -4.34
C HIS A 20 0.11 -1.07 -4.81
N HIS A 21 0.26 -0.02 -4.01
CA HIS A 21 1.02 1.19 -4.32
C HIS A 21 2.53 1.00 -4.44
N GLU A 22 3.10 -0.02 -3.79
CA GLU A 22 4.52 -0.41 -3.99
C GLU A 22 4.74 -1.20 -5.28
N HIS A 23 3.67 -1.51 -6.01
CA HIS A 23 3.72 -2.21 -7.27
C HIS A 23 3.19 -1.31 -8.39
N LYS A 24 1.99 -1.58 -8.94
CA LYS A 24 1.45 -0.76 -10.03
C LYS A 24 0.57 0.39 -9.54
N GLY A 25 -0.01 0.28 -8.34
CA GLY A 25 -0.87 1.31 -7.75
C GLY A 25 -2.15 1.60 -8.56
N MET A 26 -2.63 0.61 -9.33
CA MET A 26 -3.81 0.74 -10.19
C MET A 26 -5.08 0.94 -9.35
N SER A 27 -6.04 1.70 -9.88
CA SER A 27 -7.40 1.69 -9.35
C SER A 27 -8.08 0.34 -9.59
N VAL A 28 -9.20 0.10 -8.90
CA VAL A 28 -10.03 -1.09 -9.13
C VAL A 28 -10.57 -1.12 -10.57
N GLU A 29 -10.96 0.05 -11.10
CA GLU A 29 -11.39 0.24 -12.48
C GLU A 29 -10.28 -0.13 -13.48
N GLU A 30 -9.07 0.40 -13.29
CA GLU A 30 -7.91 0.09 -14.13
C GLU A 30 -7.55 -1.40 -14.09
N ALA A 31 -7.61 -2.03 -12.91
CA ALA A 31 -7.41 -3.47 -12.77
C ALA A 31 -8.53 -4.27 -13.45
N SER A 32 -9.78 -3.82 -13.34
CA SER A 32 -10.92 -4.43 -14.01
C SER A 32 -10.70 -4.48 -15.52
N ASP A 33 -10.26 -3.38 -16.12
CA ASP A 33 -9.97 -3.29 -17.56
C ASP A 33 -8.80 -4.19 -17.98
N VAL A 34 -7.69 -4.17 -17.22
CA VAL A 34 -6.48 -4.94 -17.57
C VAL A 34 -6.70 -6.45 -17.49
N TYR A 35 -7.47 -6.91 -16.49
CA TYR A 35 -7.70 -8.33 -16.27
C TYR A 35 -9.01 -8.84 -16.88
N ALA A 36 -9.83 -7.94 -17.45
CA ALA A 36 -11.17 -8.25 -17.96
C ALA A 36 -12.07 -8.92 -16.89
N ILE A 37 -12.00 -8.42 -15.65
CA ILE A 37 -12.76 -8.91 -14.49
C ILE A 37 -13.59 -7.76 -13.94
N PRO A 38 -14.92 -7.92 -13.72
CA PRO A 38 -15.74 -6.84 -13.20
C PRO A 38 -15.22 -6.25 -11.89
N GLU A 39 -15.29 -4.93 -11.73
CA GLU A 39 -14.87 -4.21 -10.51
C GLU A 39 -15.36 -4.86 -9.20
N PRO A 40 -16.64 -5.27 -9.05
CA PRO A 40 -17.10 -5.91 -7.80
C PRO A 40 -16.39 -7.23 -7.50
N THR A 41 -15.89 -7.92 -8.53
CA THR A 41 -15.10 -9.15 -8.36
C THR A 41 -13.68 -8.83 -7.94
N ILE A 42 -13.07 -7.77 -8.47
CA ILE A 42 -11.77 -7.27 -8.02
C ILE A 42 -11.83 -6.86 -6.55
N GLU A 43 -12.84 -6.09 -6.14
CA GLU A 43 -13.06 -5.69 -4.75
C GLU A 43 -13.20 -6.91 -3.82
N ARG A 44 -14.01 -7.90 -4.23
CA ARG A 44 -14.15 -9.15 -3.48
C ARG A 44 -12.82 -9.89 -3.34
N ILE A 45 -12.03 -9.98 -4.41
CA ILE A 45 -10.71 -10.61 -4.39
C ILE A 45 -9.79 -9.88 -3.42
N LEU A 46 -9.76 -8.55 -3.43
CA LEU A 46 -8.95 -7.76 -2.49
C LEU A 46 -9.39 -7.98 -1.04
N ALA A 47 -10.69 -8.02 -0.77
CA ALA A 47 -11.22 -8.30 0.57
C ALA A 47 -10.84 -9.71 1.07
N GLU A 48 -10.84 -10.72 0.18
CA GLU A 48 -10.35 -12.06 0.51
C GLU A 48 -8.86 -12.06 0.84
N VAL A 49 -8.05 -11.30 0.09
CA VAL A 49 -6.61 -11.16 0.39
C VAL A 49 -6.40 -10.45 1.72
N GLU A 50 -7.21 -9.44 2.05
CA GLU A 50 -7.15 -8.74 3.35
C GLU A 50 -7.50 -9.67 4.52
N ASP A 51 -8.51 -10.53 4.37
CA ASP A 51 -8.86 -11.53 5.39
C ASP A 51 -7.76 -12.58 5.59
N ILE A 52 -7.04 -12.94 4.51
CA ILE A 52 -5.93 -13.90 4.55
C ILE A 52 -4.65 -13.28 5.11
N ALA A 53 -4.32 -12.06 4.69
CA ALA A 53 -3.05 -11.38 4.96
C ALA A 53 -3.27 -9.88 5.24
N PRO A 54 -3.87 -9.53 6.40
CA PRO A 54 -4.23 -8.14 6.73
C PRO A 54 -3.02 -7.22 6.85
N GLN A 55 -1.82 -7.76 7.08
CA GLN A 55 -0.57 -7.00 7.12
C GLN A 55 -0.16 -6.40 5.77
N LEU A 56 -0.74 -6.88 4.66
CA LEU A 56 -0.54 -6.32 3.32
C LEU A 56 -1.39 -5.07 3.06
N PHE A 57 -2.24 -4.69 4.02
CA PHE A 57 -3.14 -3.56 3.94
C PHE A 57 -2.73 -2.48 4.95
N PRO A 58 -3.02 -1.20 4.68
CA PRO A 58 -3.90 -0.68 3.62
C PRO A 58 -3.24 -0.53 2.25
N ILE A 59 -4.02 -0.69 1.18
CA ILE A 59 -3.63 -0.28 -0.16
C ILE A 59 -3.90 1.22 -0.32
N LEU A 60 -2.84 2.00 -0.48
CA LEU A 60 -2.92 3.42 -0.81
C LEU A 60 -3.14 3.65 -2.31
N SER A 61 -3.78 4.76 -2.67
CA SER A 61 -3.80 5.23 -4.06
C SER A 61 -2.39 5.65 -4.49
N ALA A 62 -2.07 5.57 -5.79
CA ALA A 62 -0.79 6.05 -6.33
C ALA A 62 -0.51 7.51 -5.96
N SER A 63 -1.56 8.34 -5.95
CA SER A 63 -1.45 9.75 -5.57
C SER A 63 -1.13 9.94 -4.08
N ASP A 64 -1.79 9.20 -3.19
CA ASP A 64 -1.51 9.25 -1.75
C ASP A 64 -0.13 8.69 -1.41
N TRP A 65 0.26 7.62 -2.09
CA TRP A 65 1.60 7.05 -1.97
C TRP A 65 2.70 8.02 -2.41
N GLY A 66 2.51 8.70 -3.54
CA GLY A 66 3.45 9.73 -4.00
C GLY A 66 3.60 10.88 -3.00
N LEU A 67 2.50 11.33 -2.39
CA LEU A 67 2.53 12.34 -1.32
C LEU A 67 3.28 11.82 -0.08
N TRP A 68 3.03 10.56 0.30
CA TRP A 68 3.67 9.92 1.43
C TRP A 68 5.18 9.77 1.23
N GLN A 69 5.63 9.30 0.06
CA GLN A 69 7.04 9.19 -0.29
C GLN A 69 7.74 10.55 -0.32
N GLY A 70 7.08 11.59 -0.82
CA GLY A 70 7.60 12.96 -0.75
C GLY A 70 7.76 13.43 0.70
N TRP A 71 6.75 13.21 1.54
CA TRP A 71 6.81 13.54 2.96
C TRP A 71 7.94 12.79 3.69
N LEU A 72 8.12 11.49 3.43
CA LEU A 72 9.20 10.68 4.01
C LEU A 72 10.60 11.17 3.61
N ARG A 73 10.76 11.74 2.41
CA ARG A 73 12.00 12.38 1.95
C ARG A 73 12.27 13.75 2.60
N GLY A 74 11.32 14.27 3.40
CA GLY A 74 11.43 15.58 4.04
C GLY A 74 10.92 16.74 3.17
N ASP A 75 10.17 16.48 2.10
CA ASP A 75 9.54 17.54 1.31
C ASP A 75 8.56 18.33 2.18
N THR A 76 8.62 19.67 2.09
CA THR A 76 7.66 20.53 2.78
C THR A 76 6.26 20.41 2.16
N VAL A 77 5.20 20.69 2.93
CA VAL A 77 3.82 20.72 2.41
C VAL A 77 3.72 21.61 1.17
N LYS A 78 4.40 22.76 1.18
CA LYS A 78 4.47 23.69 0.04
C LYS A 78 5.17 23.11 -1.19
N ALA A 79 6.18 22.24 -1.02
CA ALA A 79 6.80 21.55 -2.13
C ALA A 79 5.88 20.47 -2.71
N LEU A 80 5.12 19.78 -1.85
CA LEU A 80 4.17 18.75 -2.26
C LEU A 80 2.96 19.33 -3.00
N THR A 81 2.48 20.52 -2.64
CA THR A 81 1.38 21.19 -3.36
C THR A 81 1.75 21.56 -4.79
N LEU A 82 2.98 22.00 -5.02
CA LEU A 82 3.49 22.33 -6.34
C LEU A 82 3.54 21.10 -7.27
N ARG A 83 3.69 19.90 -6.72
CA ARG A 83 3.67 18.64 -7.49
C ARG A 83 2.26 18.10 -7.74
N GLY A 84 1.35 18.29 -6.78
CA GLY A 84 0.03 17.65 -6.77
C GLY A 84 -1.14 18.51 -7.25
N SER A 85 -0.91 19.75 -7.69
CA SER A 85 -1.97 20.70 -8.07
C SER A 85 -3.09 20.83 -7.02
N CYS A 86 -2.73 20.75 -5.73
CA CYS A 86 -3.66 20.76 -4.61
C CYS A 86 -3.30 21.87 -3.61
N SER A 87 -4.28 22.33 -2.83
CA SER A 87 -4.04 23.30 -1.75
C SER A 87 -3.21 22.68 -0.62
N GLU A 88 -2.48 23.51 0.14
CA GLU A 88 -1.69 23.07 1.30
C GLU A 88 -2.57 22.40 2.37
N ARG A 89 -3.81 22.89 2.53
CA ARG A 89 -4.81 22.30 3.42
C ARG A 89 -5.17 20.88 2.96
N THR A 90 -5.38 20.67 1.67
CA THR A 90 -5.69 19.35 1.10
C THR A 90 -4.53 18.39 1.29
N VAL A 91 -3.29 18.82 0.98
CA VAL A 91 -2.09 17.98 1.14
C VAL A 91 -1.89 17.61 2.61
N SER A 92 -2.02 18.55 3.53
CA SER A 92 -1.88 18.29 4.97
C SER A 92 -2.91 17.28 5.47
N ARG A 93 -4.17 17.41 5.03
CA ARG A 93 -5.24 16.46 5.34
C ARG A 93 -4.92 15.06 4.80
N ARG A 94 -4.56 14.95 3.52
CA ARG A 94 -4.23 13.65 2.90
C ARG A 94 -3.07 12.96 3.60
N ILE A 95 -2.01 13.68 3.96
CA ILE A 95 -0.89 13.11 4.72
C ILE A 95 -1.37 12.61 6.09
N ALA A 96 -2.24 13.35 6.78
CA ALA A 96 -2.79 12.92 8.06
C ALA A 96 -3.66 11.66 7.91
N ASP A 97 -4.46 11.56 6.84
CA ASP A 97 -5.28 10.39 6.53
C ASP A 97 -4.40 9.16 6.24
N VAL A 98 -3.36 9.30 5.42
CA VAL A 98 -2.38 8.23 5.14
C VAL A 98 -1.68 7.76 6.41
N LYS A 99 -1.26 8.69 7.30
CA LYS A 99 -0.65 8.33 8.59
C LYS A 99 -1.59 7.48 9.45
N LYS A 100 -2.88 7.81 9.45
CA LYS A 100 -3.90 7.07 10.19
C LYS A 100 -4.09 5.68 9.59
N GLN A 101 -4.20 5.59 8.26
CA GLN A 101 -4.36 4.33 7.53
C GLN A 101 -3.18 3.39 7.78
N LEU A 102 -1.94 3.89 7.66
CA LEU A 102 -0.72 3.12 7.93
C LEU A 102 -0.45 2.88 9.44
N ASN A 103 -1.37 3.27 10.32
CA ASN A 103 -1.22 3.19 11.77
C ASN A 103 0.09 3.81 12.30
N TYR A 104 0.61 4.84 11.62
CA TYR A 104 1.87 5.53 11.94
C TYR A 104 1.75 6.41 13.20
N ALA A 105 0.58 6.48 13.82
CA ALA A 105 0.28 7.28 15.01
C ALA A 105 1.05 6.84 16.28
N ARG A 106 1.79 5.72 16.23
CA ARG A 106 2.59 5.19 17.35
C ARG A 106 4.10 5.41 17.26
N THR A 107 4.60 6.26 16.38
CA THR A 107 6.03 6.60 16.38
C THR A 107 6.30 7.70 17.42
N PRO A 108 7.12 7.47 18.46
CA PRO A 108 7.41 8.49 19.47
C PRO A 108 7.96 9.75 18.83
N THR A 109 7.43 10.88 19.27
CA THR A 109 7.91 12.20 18.90
C THR A 109 9.42 12.30 19.17
N ARG A 110 10.19 12.57 18.10
CA ARG A 110 11.67 12.70 18.00
C ARG A 110 12.43 11.44 17.63
N VAL A 111 12.51 11.18 16.32
CA VAL A 111 13.73 10.58 15.74
C VAL A 111 14.56 11.72 15.16
N ARG A 112 15.47 12.27 15.96
CA ARG A 112 16.60 13.09 15.50
C ARG A 112 17.67 12.14 14.96
N SER A 113 17.42 11.52 13.81
CA SER A 113 18.43 10.78 13.05
C SER A 113 17.76 10.25 11.79
N LEU A 114 18.13 10.78 10.62
CA LEU A 114 17.74 10.23 9.32
C LEU A 114 18.39 8.86 9.01
N ASN A 115 19.16 8.29 9.95
CA ASN A 115 19.93 7.07 9.74
C ASN A 115 19.37 5.84 10.48
N SER A 116 18.17 5.91 11.08
CA SER A 116 17.57 4.76 11.78
C SER A 116 16.22 4.31 11.22
N LEU A 117 15.84 4.76 10.02
CA LEU A 117 14.87 4.02 9.20
C LEU A 117 15.61 2.84 8.58
N GLU A 118 16.17 1.95 9.41
CA GLU A 118 16.38 0.59 8.93
C GLU A 118 15.01 0.10 8.45
N PRO A 119 14.97 -0.41 7.22
CA PRO A 119 13.73 -0.52 6.48
C PRO A 119 12.82 -1.44 7.28
N TYR A 120 11.50 -1.23 7.18
CA TYR A 120 10.60 -2.35 7.37
C TYR A 120 11.08 -3.44 6.42
N ALA A 121 11.86 -4.37 6.97
CA ALA A 121 12.48 -5.42 6.23
C ALA A 121 11.33 -6.20 5.62
N CYS A 122 11.18 -6.08 4.30
CA CYS A 122 10.41 -6.99 3.46
C CYS A 122 10.92 -8.45 3.57
N ASP A 123 11.91 -8.72 4.42
CA ASP A 123 12.42 -10.04 4.72
C ASP A 123 11.68 -10.65 5.92
N ARG A 124 10.44 -11.11 5.69
CA ARG A 124 9.98 -12.41 6.24
C ARG A 124 8.57 -12.81 5.79
N ILE A 125 8.56 -13.93 5.06
CA ILE A 125 7.50 -14.94 4.93
C ILE A 125 6.49 -14.71 3.80
N LEU A 126 6.86 -15.14 2.59
CA LEU A 126 6.05 -16.09 1.82
C LEU A 126 7.01 -17.14 1.25
N ALA A 127 6.80 -18.41 1.61
CA ALA A 127 7.48 -19.52 0.94
C ALA A 127 6.83 -19.69 -0.43
N PHE A 128 7.47 -19.16 -1.47
CA PHE A 128 7.09 -19.39 -2.86
C PHE A 128 7.56 -20.79 -3.25
N ARG A 129 6.67 -21.57 -3.87
CA ARG A 129 7.07 -22.81 -4.54
C ARG A 129 7.23 -22.51 -6.02
N GLU A 130 8.47 -22.53 -6.49
CA GLU A 130 8.79 -22.69 -7.91
C GLU A 130 8.62 -24.17 -8.25
N ASP A 131 7.39 -24.56 -8.60
CA ASP A 131 7.16 -25.76 -9.41
C ASP A 131 6.75 -25.16 -10.79
N GLY A 132 7.57 -25.17 -11.85
CA GLY A 132 8.41 -26.27 -12.30
C GLY A 132 7.60 -27.24 -13.16
N GLU A 133 6.89 -26.73 -14.18
CA GLU A 133 6.42 -27.47 -15.36
C GLU A 133 6.09 -26.52 -16.52
#